data_AF-A0A1D1XCL6-F1
#
_entry.id   AF-A0A1D1XCL6-F1
#
_cell.length_a   1.000
_cell.length_b   1.000
_cell.length_c   1.000
_cell.angle_alpha   90.00
_cell.angle_beta   90.00
_cell.angle_gamma   90.00
#
_symmetry.space_group_name_H-M   'P 1'
#
loop_
_entity.id
_entity.type
_entity.pdbx_description
1 polymer ?
#
loop_
_entity_poly.entity_id
_entity_poly.type
_entity_poly.pdbx_seq_one_letter_code
_entity_poly.pdbx_strand_id
1 'polypeptide(L)'
;LADPESASLSPRDPSPPSLSLARAHAVPLSSRARFSIPLATRVKQGRRGGARGEEEEDGGSRRSPPSSSADLDGEIWEAALRISPTAPEMNIFRLAGDMTHLMSVVLLLLKIRTIKSCAGISLKTQELYALVFATRYLDIITDFISLYNTVMKVVFLGSSFSIVWYMRRHKIVRRSYDKDQDTFRHHFLVLPCLLLALLINEKFTFREIMWTFSLYLEAVAILPQLILLQRTRNIDNLTGQYVFLLGAYRALYIINWIYRYFTEPHYVHWIPWLSGIVQTLLYADFFYYYFLSWKNNVRLQLPA
;
A
#
# COMPACT_ATOMS: atom_id res chain seq x y z
N LEU A 1 -37.48 30.34 -61.01
CA LEU A 1 -38.80 30.60 -61.65
C LEU A 1 -39.65 29.34 -61.46
N ALA A 2 -40.86 29.51 -60.90
CA ALA A 2 -41.96 28.54 -60.64
C ALA A 2 -41.93 27.67 -59.35
N ASP A 3 -42.51 28.18 -58.24
CA ASP A 3 -43.75 27.76 -57.50
C ASP A 3 -44.25 26.27 -57.44
N PRO A 4 -45.25 25.88 -56.59
CA PRO A 4 -45.49 26.03 -55.13
C PRO A 4 -46.17 24.76 -54.47
N GLU A 5 -46.96 24.91 -53.38
CA GLU A 5 -47.82 23.95 -52.59
C GLU A 5 -47.15 23.14 -51.45
N SER A 6 -47.33 23.41 -50.15
CA SER A 6 -48.51 23.42 -49.23
C SER A 6 -49.03 22.04 -48.80
N ALA A 7 -48.83 21.66 -47.52
CA ALA A 7 -49.88 21.17 -46.60
C ALA A 7 -49.34 20.73 -45.22
N SER A 8 -50.10 21.13 -44.21
CA SER A 8 -50.10 20.87 -42.76
C SER A 8 -49.99 19.41 -42.29
N LEU A 9 -49.48 19.18 -41.05
CA LEU A 9 -50.23 18.59 -39.92
C LEU A 9 -49.33 18.33 -38.68
N SER A 10 -49.75 18.87 -37.52
CA SER A 10 -49.31 18.49 -36.16
C SER A 10 -50.01 17.18 -35.75
N PRO A 11 -49.43 16.40 -34.80
CA PRO A 11 -50.14 16.30 -33.52
C PRO A 11 -49.24 16.13 -32.27
N ARG A 12 -49.62 16.88 -31.23
CA ARG A 12 -49.80 16.52 -29.79
C ARG A 12 -48.81 15.57 -29.07
N ASP A 13 -48.29 16.09 -27.95
CA ASP A 13 -47.70 15.37 -26.80
C ASP A 13 -48.59 14.24 -26.26
N PRO A 14 -47.99 13.28 -25.52
CA PRO A 14 -48.22 13.31 -24.07
C PRO A 14 -46.97 12.97 -23.21
N SER A 15 -46.75 13.76 -22.16
CA SER A 15 -45.95 13.42 -20.97
C SER A 15 -46.48 12.17 -20.24
N PRO A 16 -45.64 11.37 -19.53
CA PRO A 16 -45.62 11.43 -18.04
C PRO A 16 -44.29 10.89 -17.40
N PRO A 17 -44.17 10.67 -16.07
CA PRO A 17 -44.62 11.45 -14.92
C PRO A 17 -43.50 11.78 -13.89
N SER A 18 -43.88 12.66 -12.97
CA SER A 18 -43.27 13.13 -11.73
C SER A 18 -42.60 12.10 -10.81
N LEU A 19 -41.37 12.42 -10.40
CA LEU A 19 -40.72 11.93 -9.18
C LEU A 19 -41.37 12.58 -7.95
N SER A 20 -42.02 11.78 -7.11
CA SER A 20 -42.45 12.19 -5.76
C SER A 20 -41.63 11.45 -4.71
N LEU A 21 -41.12 12.23 -3.75
CA LEU A 21 -40.52 11.79 -2.49
C LEU A 21 -41.49 10.89 -1.71
N ALA A 22 -40.97 9.84 -1.05
CA ALA A 22 -41.34 9.56 0.34
C ALA A 22 -40.42 8.54 1.03
N ARG A 23 -39.95 8.98 2.20
CA ARG A 23 -39.79 8.24 3.47
C ARG A 23 -38.62 7.28 3.69
N ALA A 24 -37.73 7.80 4.53
CA ALA A 24 -36.92 7.10 5.51
C ALA A 24 -37.70 6.03 6.31
N HIS A 25 -37.02 4.90 6.56
CA HIS A 25 -37.22 4.08 7.74
C HIS A 25 -35.86 3.70 8.30
N ALA A 26 -35.58 4.22 9.50
CA ALA A 26 -34.49 3.79 10.37
C ALA A 26 -34.79 2.36 10.87
N VAL A 27 -33.78 1.50 10.87
CA VAL A 27 -33.81 0.20 11.55
C VAL A 27 -32.63 0.17 12.55
N PRO A 28 -32.87 -0.12 13.84
CA PRO A 28 -31.84 -0.08 14.87
C PRO A 28 -31.00 -1.35 14.88
N LEU A 29 -29.67 -1.20 14.96
CA LEU A 29 -28.74 -2.29 15.24
C LEU A 29 -28.72 -2.54 16.75
N SER A 30 -29.26 -3.69 17.17
CA SER A 30 -29.07 -4.24 18.51
C SER A 30 -28.60 -5.69 18.41
N SER A 31 -27.89 -6.12 19.46
CA SER A 31 -27.58 -7.50 19.85
C SER A 31 -26.37 -8.22 19.22
N ARG A 32 -25.26 -8.11 19.97
CA ARG A 32 -24.37 -9.21 20.40
C ARG A 32 -24.65 -10.59 19.77
N ALA A 33 -23.72 -11.07 18.95
CA ALA A 33 -23.51 -12.50 18.72
C ALA A 33 -22.19 -12.92 19.39
N ARG A 34 -22.31 -13.54 20.57
CA ARG A 34 -21.26 -14.36 21.18
C ARG A 34 -21.24 -15.70 20.45
N PHE A 35 -20.14 -16.04 19.81
CA PHE A 35 -19.88 -17.40 19.36
C PHE A 35 -18.95 -18.09 20.34
N SER A 36 -19.53 -18.98 21.14
CA SER A 36 -18.83 -19.99 21.95
C SER A 36 -18.76 -21.28 21.14
N ILE A 37 -17.58 -21.90 21.03
CA ILE A 37 -17.39 -23.26 20.50
C ILE A 37 -16.41 -24.02 21.42
N PRO A 38 -16.59 -25.33 21.64
CA PRO A 38 -16.53 -25.93 22.97
C PRO A 38 -15.27 -26.76 23.27
N LEU A 39 -15.15 -27.01 24.59
CA LEU A 39 -14.26 -27.91 25.30
C LEU A 39 -14.25 -29.34 24.72
N ALA A 40 -13.07 -29.87 24.37
CA ALA A 40 -12.85 -31.27 24.01
C ALA A 40 -12.09 -32.02 25.13
N THR A 41 -12.88 -32.75 25.90
CA THR A 41 -12.74 -34.16 26.30
C THR A 41 -11.38 -34.72 26.77
N ARG A 42 -11.42 -35.09 28.06
CA ARG A 42 -10.56 -35.97 28.85
C ARG A 42 -10.54 -37.41 28.29
N VAL A 43 -9.35 -38.05 28.22
CA VAL A 43 -9.19 -39.51 28.08
C VAL A 43 -8.43 -40.08 29.28
N LYS A 44 -9.00 -41.15 29.84
CA LYS A 44 -8.57 -41.98 30.98
C LYS A 44 -7.62 -43.10 30.52
N GLN A 45 -6.68 -43.49 31.38
CA GLN A 45 -6.36 -44.86 31.89
C GLN A 45 -4.90 -44.87 32.40
N GLY A 46 -4.50 -45.57 33.46
CA GLY A 46 -5.11 -46.70 34.15
C GLY A 46 -4.52 -46.91 35.56
N ARG A 47 -4.76 -48.11 36.09
CA ARG A 47 -5.06 -48.45 37.49
C ARG A 47 -4.13 -49.56 37.97
N ARG A 48 -3.69 -49.52 39.24
CA ARG A 48 -3.30 -50.62 40.18
C ARG A 48 -2.46 -49.96 41.29
N GLY A 49 -2.63 -50.14 42.60
CA GLY A 49 -3.31 -51.13 43.43
C GLY A 49 -2.34 -51.51 44.55
N GLY A 50 -2.73 -51.45 45.83
CA GLY A 50 -1.95 -52.00 46.95
C GLY A 50 -2.00 -51.18 48.24
N ALA A 51 -2.56 -51.79 49.29
CA ALA A 51 -2.75 -51.24 50.63
C ALA A 51 -1.50 -51.36 51.52
N ARG A 52 -1.34 -50.46 52.51
CA ARG A 52 -1.36 -50.70 53.98
C ARG A 52 -0.86 -49.42 54.67
N GLY A 53 -1.42 -49.11 55.84
CA GLY A 53 -1.30 -47.81 56.49
C GLY A 53 -0.03 -47.58 57.30
N GLU A 54 0.13 -46.33 57.73
CA GLU A 54 0.68 -45.89 59.02
C GLU A 54 0.36 -44.38 59.15
N GLU A 55 0.03 -43.96 60.36
CA GLU A 55 -0.25 -42.58 60.75
C GLU A 55 1.04 -41.76 60.87
N GLU A 56 0.86 -40.43 60.88
CA GLU A 56 1.77 -39.41 61.41
C GLU A 56 2.92 -38.93 60.51
N GLU A 57 2.74 -37.76 59.87
CA GLU A 57 3.56 -36.56 60.16
C GLU A 57 3.14 -35.34 59.33
N ASP A 58 3.38 -34.19 59.93
CA ASP A 58 3.24 -32.81 59.48
C ASP A 58 3.73 -32.57 58.02
N GLY A 59 2.98 -31.82 57.22
CA GLY A 59 3.24 -31.76 55.78
C GLY A 59 2.56 -30.62 55.04
N GLY A 60 2.98 -29.39 55.30
CA GLY A 60 2.76 -28.28 54.38
C GLY A 60 3.28 -28.64 52.98
N SER A 61 2.38 -28.89 52.03
CA SER A 61 2.74 -29.15 50.63
C SER A 61 3.27 -27.87 49.97
N ARG A 62 4.55 -27.62 50.22
CA ARG A 62 5.41 -26.85 49.32
C ARG A 62 5.40 -27.58 47.99
N ARG A 63 5.02 -26.87 46.92
CA ARG A 63 5.30 -27.32 45.56
C ARG A 63 6.77 -27.69 45.49
N SER A 64 7.07 -28.93 45.13
CA SER A 64 8.45 -29.37 44.87
C SER A 64 9.08 -28.43 43.83
N PRO A 65 10.28 -27.90 44.06
CA PRO A 65 10.97 -27.14 43.03
C PRO A 65 11.29 -28.08 41.86
N PRO A 66 11.32 -27.61 40.61
CA PRO A 66 11.58 -28.47 39.47
C PRO A 66 12.97 -29.09 39.63
N SER A 67 13.03 -30.43 39.71
CA SER A 67 14.24 -31.19 39.98
C SER A 67 14.89 -31.65 38.68
N SER A 68 15.27 -30.70 37.84
CA SER A 68 16.13 -30.91 36.67
C SER A 68 16.42 -29.56 36.05
N SER A 69 17.69 -29.24 35.78
CA SER A 69 18.07 -28.05 35.03
C SER A 69 17.39 -28.01 33.65
N ALA A 70 17.12 -29.18 33.06
CA ALA A 70 16.46 -29.29 31.76
C ALA A 70 14.97 -28.89 31.77
N ASP A 71 14.27 -29.06 32.90
CA ASP A 71 12.84 -28.72 33.02
C ASP A 71 12.66 -27.22 33.32
N LEU A 72 13.56 -26.62 34.10
CA LEU A 72 13.62 -25.16 34.26
C LEU A 72 13.96 -24.48 32.94
N ASP A 73 14.91 -25.00 32.17
CA ASP A 73 15.27 -24.44 30.87
C ASP A 73 14.07 -24.50 29.91
N GLY A 74 13.33 -25.61 29.85
CA GLY A 74 12.15 -25.77 28.99
C GLY A 74 11.01 -24.79 29.29
N GLU A 75 10.69 -24.56 30.58
CA GLU A 75 9.68 -23.58 30.99
C GLU A 75 10.15 -22.13 30.82
N ILE A 76 11.44 -21.86 31.02
CA ILE A 76 12.06 -20.55 30.78
C ILE A 76 12.07 -20.23 29.29
N TRP A 77 12.31 -21.21 28.41
CA TRP A 77 12.24 -21.02 26.96
C TRP A 77 10.81 -20.82 26.44
N GLU A 78 9.83 -21.57 26.93
CA GLU A 78 8.39 -21.37 26.63
C GLU A 78 7.88 -20.02 27.16
N ALA A 79 8.33 -19.60 28.35
CA ALA A 79 8.02 -18.28 28.91
C ALA A 79 8.76 -17.15 28.17
N ALA A 80 10.00 -17.35 27.72
CA ALA A 80 10.76 -16.40 26.91
C ALA A 80 10.16 -16.22 25.50
N LEU A 81 9.59 -17.29 24.92
CA LEU A 81 8.83 -17.22 23.66
C LEU A 81 7.51 -16.45 23.80
N ARG A 82 6.93 -16.39 25.01
CA ARG A 82 5.72 -15.61 25.32
C ARG A 82 6.01 -14.15 25.71
N ILE A 83 7.26 -13.81 26.04
CA ILE A 83 7.70 -12.48 26.49
C ILE A 83 8.71 -11.90 25.49
N SER A 84 8.44 -12.03 24.19
CA SER A 84 9.07 -11.18 23.17
C SER A 84 8.07 -10.11 22.74
N PRO A 85 8.14 -8.89 23.27
CA PRO A 85 7.41 -7.79 22.71
C PRO A 85 8.10 -7.34 21.42
N THR A 86 7.36 -7.41 20.32
CA THR A 86 7.56 -6.58 19.11
C THR A 86 8.73 -6.93 18.18
N ALA A 87 8.71 -8.12 17.58
CA ALA A 87 8.92 -8.10 16.13
C ALA A 87 7.62 -7.51 15.53
N PRO A 88 7.65 -6.45 14.71
CA PRO A 88 6.45 -6.07 13.98
C PRO A 88 6.13 -7.27 13.10
N GLU A 89 5.10 -8.05 13.45
CA GLU A 89 4.72 -9.20 12.65
C GLU A 89 4.58 -8.73 11.21
N MET A 90 5.38 -9.31 10.31
CA MET A 90 5.32 -8.95 8.91
C MET A 90 4.00 -9.45 8.37
N ASN A 91 2.98 -8.59 8.43
CA ASN A 91 1.68 -8.87 7.87
C ASN A 91 1.85 -9.25 6.39
N ILE A 92 1.25 -10.35 5.98
CA ILE A 92 1.37 -10.87 4.61
C ILE A 92 1.03 -9.82 3.55
N PHE A 93 0.10 -8.91 3.87
CA PHE A 93 -0.27 -7.77 3.02
C PHE A 93 0.86 -6.73 2.88
N ARG A 94 1.63 -6.49 3.94
CA ARG A 94 2.79 -5.59 3.90
C ARG A 94 3.90 -6.20 3.05
N LEU A 95 4.21 -7.48 3.28
CA LEU A 95 5.20 -8.21 2.46
C LEU A 95 4.78 -8.23 0.99
N ALA A 96 3.50 -8.52 0.70
CA ALA A 96 2.98 -8.50 -0.66
C ALA A 96 3.07 -7.11 -1.30
N GLY A 97 2.77 -6.05 -0.54
CA GLY A 97 2.97 -4.67 -0.98
C GLY A 97 4.42 -4.38 -1.32
N ASP A 98 5.36 -4.72 -0.44
CA ASP A 98 6.80 -4.50 -0.64
C ASP A 98 7.34 -5.27 -1.86
N MET A 99 6.92 -6.53 -2.04
CA MET A 99 7.29 -7.34 -3.20
C MET A 99 6.69 -6.80 -4.49
N THR A 100 5.45 -6.32 -4.47
CA THR A 100 4.79 -5.71 -5.65
C THR A 100 5.50 -4.41 -6.03
N HIS A 101 5.87 -3.60 -5.04
CA HIS A 101 6.63 -2.38 -5.26
C HIS A 101 8.01 -2.70 -5.85
N LEU A 102 8.74 -3.67 -5.27
CA LEU A 102 10.02 -4.12 -5.80
C LEU A 102 9.90 -4.63 -7.24
N MET A 103 8.86 -5.41 -7.54
CA MET A 103 8.56 -5.90 -8.88
C MET A 103 8.37 -4.75 -9.87
N SER A 104 7.63 -3.70 -9.50
CA SER A 104 7.42 -2.53 -10.36
C SER A 104 8.74 -1.83 -10.72
N VAL A 105 9.65 -1.69 -9.76
CA VAL A 105 10.96 -1.07 -9.94
C VAL A 105 11.88 -1.94 -10.79
N VAL A 106 11.89 -3.25 -10.55
CA VAL A 106 12.67 -4.20 -11.33
C VAL A 106 12.18 -4.24 -12.77
N LEU A 107 10.86 -4.26 -13.02
CA LEU A 107 10.30 -4.23 -14.38
C LEU A 107 10.70 -2.95 -15.13
N LEU A 108 10.67 -1.79 -14.47
CA LEU A 108 11.12 -0.55 -15.08
C LEU A 108 12.62 -0.59 -15.42
N LEU A 109 13.46 -1.10 -14.50
CA LEU A 109 14.89 -1.28 -14.76
C LEU A 109 15.16 -2.25 -15.91
N LEU A 110 14.43 -3.37 -15.98
CA LEU A 110 14.53 -4.35 -17.05
C LEU A 110 14.07 -3.75 -18.39
N LYS A 111 12.98 -2.97 -18.41
CA LYS A 111 12.57 -2.21 -19.61
C LYS A 111 13.73 -1.36 -20.12
N ILE A 112 14.33 -0.56 -19.23
CA ILE A 112 15.41 0.38 -19.59
C ILE A 112 16.66 -0.36 -20.07
N ARG A 113 17.01 -1.51 -19.45
CA ARG A 113 18.21 -2.27 -19.83
C ARG A 113 18.04 -3.06 -21.13
N THR A 114 16.91 -3.74 -21.29
CA THR A 114 16.68 -4.64 -22.43
C THR A 114 16.23 -3.86 -23.67
N ILE A 115 15.24 -2.98 -23.53
CA ILE A 115 14.67 -2.22 -24.65
C ILE A 115 15.54 -0.99 -24.97
N LYS A 116 16.37 -0.54 -24.02
CA LYS A 116 17.22 0.67 -24.15
C LYS A 116 16.42 1.92 -24.52
N SER A 117 15.14 1.96 -24.16
CA SER A 117 14.21 3.06 -24.43
C SER A 117 13.47 3.49 -23.17
N CYS A 118 13.32 4.80 -23.01
CA CYS A 118 12.52 5.46 -21.98
C CYS A 118 11.29 6.17 -22.57
N ALA A 119 10.88 5.82 -23.79
CA ALA A 119 9.64 6.33 -24.36
C ALA A 119 8.45 6.05 -23.41
N GLY A 120 7.64 7.09 -23.15
CA GLY A 120 6.49 7.04 -22.25
C GLY A 120 6.81 7.01 -20.76
N ILE A 121 8.06 7.24 -20.33
CA ILE A 121 8.45 7.35 -18.91
C ILE A 121 8.87 8.80 -18.59
N SER A 122 8.22 9.40 -17.59
CA SER A 122 8.51 10.75 -17.11
C SER A 122 9.76 10.75 -16.24
N LEU A 123 10.76 11.52 -16.64
CA LEU A 123 11.97 11.72 -15.84
C LEU A 123 11.64 12.46 -14.54
N LYS A 124 10.68 13.41 -14.59
CA LYS A 124 10.25 14.18 -13.42
C LYS A 124 9.67 13.30 -12.33
N THR A 125 8.87 12.31 -12.70
CA THR A 125 8.32 11.35 -11.74
C THR A 125 9.43 10.52 -11.08
N GLN A 126 10.42 10.06 -11.84
CA GLN A 126 11.54 9.30 -11.27
C GLN A 126 12.42 10.16 -10.33
N GLU A 127 12.61 11.43 -10.67
CA GLU A 127 13.31 12.39 -9.80
C GLU A 127 12.54 12.62 -8.48
N LEU A 128 11.22 12.74 -8.55
CA LEU A 128 10.36 12.87 -7.36
C LEU A 128 10.41 11.61 -6.48
N TYR A 129 10.30 10.41 -7.07
CA TYR A 129 10.42 9.16 -6.31
C TYR A 129 11.81 8.98 -5.69
N ALA A 130 12.89 9.36 -6.39
CA ALA A 130 14.23 9.35 -5.82
C ALA A 130 14.32 10.28 -4.60
N LEU A 131 13.71 11.48 -4.66
CA LEU A 131 13.64 12.41 -3.53
C LEU A 131 12.80 11.86 -2.37
N VAL A 132 11.67 11.20 -2.66
CA VAL A 132 10.83 10.51 -1.66
C VAL A 132 11.66 9.48 -0.90
N PHE A 133 12.37 8.57 -1.59
CA PHE A 133 13.15 7.54 -0.90
C PHE A 133 14.37 8.12 -0.16
N ALA A 134 15.01 9.14 -0.72
CA ALA A 134 16.13 9.82 -0.06
C ALA A 134 15.71 10.47 1.26
N THR A 135 14.53 11.11 1.30
CA THR A 135 14.01 11.76 2.51
C THR A 135 13.38 10.79 3.50
N ARG A 136 12.78 9.69 3.00
CA ARG A 136 12.17 8.64 3.84
C ARG A 136 13.18 7.77 4.57
N TYR A 137 14.29 7.44 3.91
CA TYR A 137 15.29 6.48 4.41
C TYR A 137 16.52 7.17 5.00
N LEU A 138 16.39 8.42 5.46
CA LEU A 138 17.46 9.14 6.20
C LEU A 138 17.92 8.37 7.45
N ASP A 139 17.06 7.50 7.97
CA ASP A 139 17.31 6.66 9.14
C ASP A 139 18.10 5.39 8.87
N ILE A 140 18.51 5.13 7.62
CA ILE A 140 19.20 3.89 7.24
C ILE A 140 20.54 3.69 7.96
N ILE A 141 21.19 4.78 8.39
CA ILE A 141 22.47 4.75 9.11
C ILE A 141 22.25 4.78 10.63
N THR A 142 21.13 5.32 11.11
CA THR A 142 20.90 5.54 12.55
C THR A 142 20.17 4.38 13.21
N ASP A 143 19.25 3.73 12.49
CA ASP A 143 18.31 2.78 13.09
C ASP A 143 18.41 1.42 12.39
N PHE A 144 19.03 0.46 13.06
CA PHE A 144 19.04 -0.92 12.62
C PHE A 144 17.88 -1.69 13.24
N ILE A 145 16.81 -1.88 12.47
CA ILE A 145 15.64 -2.68 12.89
C ILE A 145 15.86 -4.15 12.51
N SER A 146 16.13 -4.41 11.22
CA SER A 146 16.36 -5.76 10.70
C SER A 146 17.17 -5.72 9.40
N LEU A 147 17.80 -6.86 9.09
CA LEU A 147 18.53 -7.03 7.83
C LEU A 147 17.61 -6.82 6.61
N TYR A 148 16.41 -7.40 6.64
CA TYR A 148 15.42 -7.24 5.58
C TYR A 148 15.07 -5.77 5.33
N ASN A 149 14.77 -5.01 6.38
CA ASN A 149 14.41 -3.60 6.26
C ASN A 149 15.55 -2.78 5.64
N THR A 150 16.76 -2.98 6.16
CA THR A 150 17.96 -2.28 5.69
C THR A 150 18.26 -2.59 4.22
N VAL A 151 18.23 -3.88 3.84
CA VAL A 151 18.46 -4.32 2.46
C VAL A 151 17.41 -3.75 1.52
N MET A 152 16.13 -3.80 1.88
CA MET A 152 15.05 -3.24 1.05
C MET A 152 15.21 -1.72 0.87
N LYS A 153 15.55 -0.98 1.93
CA LYS A 153 15.84 0.46 1.84
C LYS A 153 16.98 0.75 0.86
N VAL A 154 18.10 0.02 0.97
CA VAL A 154 19.25 0.17 0.05
C VAL A 154 18.84 -0.16 -1.39
N VAL A 155 18.08 -1.24 -1.61
CA VAL A 155 17.63 -1.64 -2.95
C VAL A 155 16.72 -0.56 -3.56
N PHE A 156 15.73 -0.05 -2.84
CA PHE A 156 14.84 1.00 -3.34
C PHE A 156 15.58 2.31 -3.61
N LEU A 157 16.48 2.72 -2.72
CA LEU A 157 17.27 3.94 -2.89
C LEU A 157 18.22 3.81 -4.09
N GLY A 158 18.99 2.73 -4.14
CA GLY A 158 19.97 2.46 -5.19
C GLY A 158 19.33 2.29 -6.56
N SER A 159 18.21 1.57 -6.65
CA SER A 159 17.47 1.39 -7.91
C SER A 159 16.87 2.71 -8.42
N SER A 160 16.29 3.53 -7.55
CA SER A 160 15.70 4.82 -7.93
C SER A 160 16.75 5.80 -8.48
N PHE A 161 17.89 5.93 -7.77
CA PHE A 161 19.01 6.73 -8.29
C PHE A 161 19.59 6.15 -9.58
N SER A 162 19.65 4.82 -9.70
CA SER A 162 20.11 4.16 -10.92
C SER A 162 19.20 4.49 -12.10
N ILE A 163 17.88 4.44 -11.95
CA ILE A 163 16.91 4.79 -13.01
C ILE A 163 17.13 6.24 -13.48
N VAL A 164 17.19 7.20 -12.54
CA VAL A 164 17.44 8.61 -12.86
C VAL A 164 18.78 8.79 -13.57
N TRP A 165 19.82 8.12 -13.09
CA TRP A 165 21.14 8.14 -13.71
C TRP A 165 21.13 7.57 -15.14
N TYR A 166 20.49 6.42 -15.36
CA TYR A 166 20.34 5.83 -16.68
C TYR A 166 19.61 6.78 -17.63
N MET A 167 18.51 7.39 -17.20
CA MET A 167 17.74 8.32 -18.03
C MET A 167 18.53 9.59 -18.39
N ARG A 168 19.33 10.13 -17.46
CA ARG A 168 20.10 11.38 -17.68
C ARG A 168 21.42 11.17 -18.42
N ARG A 169 22.18 10.11 -18.09
CA ARG A 169 23.57 9.92 -18.53
C ARG A 169 23.72 8.95 -19.70
N HIS A 170 22.86 7.96 -19.83
CA HIS A 170 23.02 6.95 -20.88
C HIS A 170 22.60 7.51 -22.25
N LYS A 171 23.56 7.61 -23.19
CA LYS A 171 23.39 8.32 -24.48
C LYS A 171 22.20 7.82 -25.31
N ILE A 172 21.94 6.51 -25.31
CA ILE A 172 20.87 5.88 -26.11
C ILE A 172 19.50 6.19 -25.49
N VAL A 173 19.40 6.02 -24.17
CA VAL A 173 18.14 6.18 -23.43
C VAL A 173 17.71 7.65 -23.40
N ARG A 174 18.67 8.58 -23.24
CA ARG A 174 18.41 10.02 -23.28
C ARG A 174 17.84 10.48 -24.62
N ARG A 175 18.18 9.82 -25.74
CA ARG A 175 17.65 10.15 -27.06
C ARG A 175 16.19 9.73 -27.22
N SER A 176 15.78 8.66 -26.56
CA SER A 176 14.38 8.19 -26.55
C SER A 176 13.46 8.94 -25.58
N TYR A 177 14.02 9.84 -24.77
CA TYR A 177 13.26 10.65 -23.83
C TYR A 177 12.69 11.89 -24.53
N ASP A 178 11.36 11.97 -24.55
CA ASP A 178 10.63 13.09 -25.12
C ASP A 178 10.46 14.21 -24.08
N LYS A 179 11.28 15.25 -24.21
CA LYS A 179 11.26 16.41 -23.33
C LYS A 179 10.04 17.31 -23.55
N ASP A 180 9.50 17.30 -24.77
CA ASP A 180 8.44 18.23 -25.16
C ASP A 180 7.10 17.79 -24.59
N GLN A 181 6.96 16.49 -24.28
CA GLN A 181 5.77 15.95 -23.62
C GLN A 181 5.83 16.05 -22.08
N ASP A 182 7.03 16.00 -21.48
CA ASP A 182 7.27 16.04 -20.02
C ASP A 182 7.44 17.48 -19.49
N THR A 183 6.49 18.37 -19.82
CA THR A 183 6.54 19.81 -19.48
C THR A 183 6.15 20.12 -18.03
N PHE A 184 5.97 19.10 -17.19
CA PHE A 184 5.43 19.29 -15.85
C PHE A 184 6.46 19.93 -14.91
N ARG A 185 6.07 21.05 -14.30
CA ARG A 185 6.93 21.81 -13.38
C ARG A 185 6.85 21.20 -11.98
N HIS A 186 7.58 20.11 -11.77
CA HIS A 186 7.64 19.35 -10.51
C HIS A 186 7.94 20.18 -9.23
N HIS A 187 8.54 21.37 -9.35
CA HIS A 187 8.70 22.30 -8.20
C HIS A 187 7.37 22.71 -7.56
N PHE A 188 6.28 22.79 -8.33
CA PHE A 188 4.93 23.05 -7.80
C PHE A 188 4.35 21.89 -6.99
N LEU A 189 4.98 20.71 -7.01
CA LEU A 189 4.62 19.62 -6.09
C LEU A 189 5.52 19.66 -4.86
N VAL A 190 6.83 19.78 -5.07
CA VAL A 190 7.82 19.75 -3.98
C VAL A 190 7.58 20.86 -2.97
N LEU A 191 7.37 22.11 -3.43
CA LEU A 191 7.28 23.25 -2.52
C LEU A 191 6.01 23.22 -1.65
N PRO A 192 4.79 22.97 -2.18
CA PRO A 192 3.61 22.80 -1.34
C PRO A 192 3.68 21.59 -0.42
N CYS A 193 4.23 20.46 -0.85
CA CYS A 193 4.41 19.29 0.02
C CYS A 193 5.36 19.59 1.18
N LEU A 194 6.43 20.35 0.94
CA LEU A 194 7.36 20.76 2.00
C LEU A 194 6.69 21.73 2.99
N LEU A 195 5.96 22.73 2.49
CA LEU A 195 5.21 23.64 3.35
C LEU A 195 4.17 22.90 4.19
N LEU A 196 3.43 21.96 3.57
CA LEU A 196 2.43 21.16 4.28
C LEU A 196 3.09 20.28 5.35
N ALA A 197 4.25 19.68 5.08
CA ALA A 197 4.98 18.87 6.07
C ALA A 197 5.58 19.69 7.22
N LEU A 198 5.80 20.99 7.02
CA LEU A 198 6.23 21.89 8.10
C LEU A 198 5.06 22.37 8.98
N LEU A 199 3.86 22.49 8.40
CA LEU A 199 2.65 22.92 9.10
C LEU A 199 1.89 21.77 9.77
N ILE A 200 1.88 20.61 9.12
CA ILE A 200 1.13 19.42 9.53
C ILE A 200 2.10 18.26 9.67
N ASN A 201 2.51 18.00 10.90
CA ASN A 201 3.42 16.93 11.27
C ASN A 201 3.08 16.41 12.67
N GLU A 202 3.37 15.14 12.96
CA GLU A 202 3.11 14.57 14.28
C GLU A 202 4.04 15.14 15.35
N LYS A 203 5.32 15.37 15.02
CA LYS A 203 6.34 15.94 15.91
C LYS A 203 7.25 16.87 15.13
N PHE A 204 7.61 18.01 15.72
CA PHE A 204 8.49 19.01 15.09
C PHE A 204 9.97 18.64 15.23
N THR A 205 10.34 17.47 14.72
CA THR A 205 11.73 17.03 14.59
C THR A 205 12.08 16.91 13.11
N PHE A 206 13.35 17.16 12.77
CA PHE A 206 13.80 17.11 11.38
C PHE A 206 13.46 15.78 10.70
N ARG A 207 13.64 14.66 11.40
CA ARG A 207 13.36 13.31 10.90
C ARG A 207 11.87 13.09 10.59
N GLU A 208 10.99 13.52 11.48
CA GLU A 208 9.52 13.37 11.31
C GLU A 208 8.97 14.28 10.22
N ILE A 209 9.52 15.49 10.10
CA ILE A 209 9.19 16.42 9.01
C ILE A 209 9.62 15.83 7.66
N MET A 210 10.84 15.29 7.54
CA MET A 210 11.31 14.64 6.31
C MET A 210 10.51 13.38 5.97
N TRP A 211 10.13 12.59 6.98
CA TRP A 211 9.28 11.42 6.79
C TRP A 211 7.88 11.82 6.30
N THR A 212 7.25 12.82 6.93
CA THR A 212 5.92 13.34 6.55
C THR A 212 5.95 13.98 5.16
N PHE A 213 6.99 14.77 4.86
CA PHE A 213 7.27 15.32 3.54
C PHE A 213 7.33 14.22 2.47
N SER A 214 8.07 13.14 2.75
CA SER A 214 8.18 12.02 1.81
C SER A 214 6.82 11.39 1.51
N LEU A 215 5.90 11.37 2.47
CA LEU A 215 4.58 10.77 2.34
C LEU A 215 3.69 11.62 1.43
N TYR A 216 3.60 12.92 1.72
CA TYR A 216 2.86 13.87 0.88
C TYR A 216 3.41 13.94 -0.53
N LEU A 217 4.74 13.98 -0.68
CA LEU A 217 5.36 14.02 -2.00
C LEU A 217 5.10 12.74 -2.79
N GLU A 218 5.16 11.57 -2.15
CA GLU A 218 4.88 10.29 -2.81
C GLU A 218 3.46 10.19 -3.34
N ALA A 219 2.48 10.74 -2.61
CA ALA A 219 1.08 10.73 -3.04
C ALA A 219 0.89 11.43 -4.38
N VAL A 220 1.60 12.53 -4.60
CA VAL A 220 1.49 13.36 -5.81
C VAL A 220 2.60 13.11 -6.84
N ALA A 221 3.64 12.34 -6.49
CA ALA A 221 4.82 12.13 -7.33
C ALA A 221 4.50 11.50 -8.69
N ILE A 222 3.40 10.76 -8.80
CA ILE A 222 2.97 10.09 -10.03
C ILE A 222 2.32 11.03 -11.06
N LEU A 223 1.88 12.23 -10.65
CA LEU A 223 1.15 13.18 -11.52
C LEU A 223 1.85 13.45 -12.86
N PRO A 224 3.16 13.73 -12.93
CA PRO A 224 3.84 13.99 -14.20
C PRO A 224 3.78 12.77 -15.14
N GLN A 225 3.87 11.56 -14.60
CA GLN A 225 3.77 10.32 -15.38
C GLN A 225 2.36 10.10 -15.92
N LEU A 226 1.31 10.36 -15.13
CA LEU A 226 -0.08 10.22 -15.60
C LEU A 226 -0.38 11.21 -16.72
N ILE A 227 0.01 12.48 -16.55
CA ILE A 227 -0.15 13.52 -17.57
C ILE A 227 0.63 13.17 -18.85
N LEU A 228 1.85 12.65 -18.71
CA LEU A 228 2.63 12.18 -19.85
C LEU A 228 1.91 11.07 -20.61
N LEU A 229 1.29 10.12 -19.90
CA LEU A 229 0.54 9.03 -20.51
C LEU A 229 -0.75 9.51 -21.20
N GLN A 230 -1.44 10.50 -20.65
CA GLN A 230 -2.61 11.12 -21.30
C GLN A 230 -2.24 11.79 -22.62
N ARG A 231 -1.08 12.47 -22.67
CA ARG A 231 -0.56 13.07 -23.91
C ARG A 231 -0.03 12.02 -24.89
N THR A 232 0.49 10.91 -24.38
CA THR A 232 1.07 9.84 -25.18
C THR A 232 -0.04 8.87 -25.62
N ARG A 233 -0.57 9.07 -26.82
CA ARG A 233 -1.66 8.22 -27.38
C ARG A 233 -1.32 6.74 -27.56
N ASN A 234 -0.05 6.34 -27.53
CA ASN A 234 0.36 4.96 -27.69
C ASN A 234 1.24 4.54 -26.51
N ILE A 235 0.62 3.96 -25.50
CA ILE A 235 1.30 3.51 -24.28
C ILE A 235 1.78 2.08 -24.49
N ASP A 236 3.08 1.84 -24.26
CA ASP A 236 3.63 0.49 -24.25
C ASP A 236 2.99 -0.34 -23.12
N ASN A 237 2.65 -1.60 -23.40
CA ASN A 237 2.10 -2.53 -22.41
C ASN A 237 2.99 -2.61 -21.15
N LEU A 238 4.31 -2.60 -21.32
CA LEU A 238 5.27 -2.67 -20.20
C LEU A 238 5.22 -1.42 -19.31
N THR A 239 5.00 -0.24 -19.90
CA THR A 239 4.78 1.00 -19.12
C THR A 239 3.46 0.92 -18.36
N GLY A 240 2.40 0.44 -19.02
CA GLY A 240 1.10 0.24 -18.36
C GLY A 240 1.18 -0.72 -17.18
N GLN A 241 1.86 -1.86 -17.33
CA GLN A 241 2.10 -2.83 -16.27
C GLN A 241 2.92 -2.26 -15.11
N TYR A 242 3.96 -1.46 -15.41
CA TYR A 242 4.74 -0.76 -14.38
C TYR A 242 3.84 0.15 -13.53
N VAL A 243 3.06 1.04 -14.17
CA VAL A 243 2.17 1.97 -13.45
C VAL A 243 1.08 1.22 -12.69
N PHE A 244 0.56 0.14 -13.28
CA PHE A 244 -0.42 -0.73 -12.62
C PHE A 244 0.14 -1.36 -11.34
N LEU A 245 1.33 -1.96 -11.40
CA LEU A 245 1.98 -2.55 -10.22
C LEU A 245 2.32 -1.49 -9.17
N LEU A 246 2.70 -0.29 -9.62
CA LEU A 246 2.94 0.84 -8.75
C LEU A 246 1.66 1.31 -8.03
N GLY A 247 0.51 1.29 -8.68
CA GLY A 247 -0.75 1.56 -7.98
C GLY A 247 -1.19 0.38 -7.09
N ALA A 248 -0.96 -0.87 -7.54
CA ALA A 248 -1.37 -2.08 -6.83
C ALA A 248 -0.68 -2.24 -5.48
N TYR A 249 0.62 -1.92 -5.36
CA TYR A 249 1.28 -1.96 -4.05
C TYR A 249 0.59 -1.02 -3.06
N ARG A 250 0.14 0.16 -3.50
CA ARG A 250 -0.53 1.13 -2.64
C ARG A 250 -1.88 0.62 -2.16
N ALA A 251 -2.66 -0.01 -3.04
CA ALA A 251 -3.91 -0.66 -2.66
C ALA A 251 -3.70 -1.76 -1.60
N LEU A 252 -2.67 -2.59 -1.77
CA LEU A 252 -2.29 -3.60 -0.78
C LEU A 252 -1.90 -2.98 0.57
N TYR A 253 -1.22 -1.83 0.55
CA TYR A 253 -0.87 -1.08 1.75
C TYR A 253 -2.11 -0.50 2.47
N ILE A 254 -3.10 -0.01 1.73
CA ILE A 254 -4.38 0.44 2.34
C ILE A 254 -5.10 -0.74 2.99
N ILE A 255 -5.15 -1.91 2.32
CA ILE A 255 -5.71 -3.13 2.91
C ILE A 255 -4.93 -3.53 4.17
N ASN A 256 -3.60 -3.40 4.16
CA ASN A 256 -2.78 -3.63 5.34
C ASN A 256 -3.16 -2.70 6.50
N TRP A 257 -3.37 -1.40 6.23
CA TRP A 257 -3.78 -0.46 7.28
C TRP A 257 -5.17 -0.76 7.82
N ILE A 258 -6.13 -1.14 6.96
CA ILE A 258 -7.45 -1.60 7.37
C ILE A 258 -7.32 -2.82 8.29
N TYR A 259 -6.53 -3.82 7.88
CA TYR A 259 -6.29 -5.01 8.69
C TYR A 259 -5.72 -4.65 10.07
N ARG A 260 -4.67 -3.82 10.11
CA ARG A 260 -4.03 -3.38 11.36
C ARG A 260 -4.96 -2.58 12.26
N TYR A 261 -5.83 -1.75 11.68
CA TYR A 261 -6.84 -1.01 12.45
C TYR A 261 -7.80 -1.95 13.21
N PHE A 262 -8.12 -3.12 12.65
CA PHE A 262 -8.99 -4.10 13.31
C PHE A 262 -8.24 -5.02 14.28
N THR A 263 -6.97 -5.33 14.04
CA THR A 263 -6.20 -6.29 14.85
C THR A 263 -5.39 -5.66 15.98
N GLU A 264 -4.90 -4.43 15.80
CA GLU A 264 -4.03 -3.75 16.77
C GLU A 264 -4.82 -2.65 17.52
N PRO A 265 -4.95 -2.73 18.86
CA PRO A 265 -5.60 -1.67 19.63
C PRO A 265 -4.77 -0.37 19.58
N HIS A 266 -5.41 0.76 19.28
CA HIS A 266 -4.82 2.12 19.19
C HIS A 266 -3.94 2.44 17.96
N TYR A 267 -3.98 1.63 16.89
CA TYR A 267 -3.23 1.95 15.66
C TYR A 267 -4.00 2.95 14.75
N VAL A 268 -3.83 4.26 14.99
CA VAL A 268 -4.46 5.31 14.15
C VAL A 268 -3.46 6.43 13.80
N HIS A 269 -2.64 6.21 12.76
CA HIS A 269 -1.83 7.27 12.14
C HIS A 269 -2.57 7.89 10.97
N TRP A 270 -3.26 9.00 11.19
CA TRP A 270 -4.15 9.62 10.18
C TRP A 270 -3.40 10.17 8.95
N ILE A 271 -2.13 10.58 9.10
CA ILE A 271 -1.32 11.16 8.01
C ILE A 271 -1.10 10.13 6.87
N PRO A 272 -0.60 8.90 7.12
CA PRO A 272 -0.55 7.83 6.13
C PRO A 272 -1.88 7.53 5.43
N TRP A 273 -2.99 7.49 6.18
CA TRP A 273 -4.30 7.22 5.62
C TRP A 273 -4.73 8.29 4.63
N LEU A 274 -4.65 9.57 5.03
CA LEU A 274 -5.00 10.69 4.16
C LEU A 274 -4.14 10.70 2.89
N SER A 275 -2.82 10.55 3.05
CA SER A 275 -1.89 10.51 1.93
C SER A 275 -2.15 9.34 0.99
N GLY A 276 -2.45 8.16 1.54
CA GLY A 276 -2.76 6.97 0.75
C GLY A 276 -4.08 7.10 -0.01
N ILE A 277 -5.11 7.70 0.59
CA ILE A 277 -6.38 7.97 -0.09
C ILE A 277 -6.16 8.93 -1.27
N VAL A 278 -5.45 10.04 -1.06
CA VAL A 278 -5.12 10.99 -2.13
C VAL A 278 -4.40 10.28 -3.27
N GLN A 279 -3.39 9.46 -2.93
CA GLN A 279 -2.64 8.70 -3.92
C GLN A 279 -3.53 7.73 -4.71
N THR A 280 -4.39 6.96 -4.03
CA THR A 280 -5.29 6.02 -4.69
C THR A 280 -6.32 6.70 -5.59
N LEU A 281 -6.85 7.86 -5.17
CA LEU A 281 -7.76 8.66 -6.01
C LEU A 281 -7.07 9.13 -7.30
N LEU A 282 -5.80 9.52 -7.23
CA LEU A 282 -5.03 9.89 -8.42
C LEU A 282 -4.81 8.71 -9.40
N TYR A 283 -4.73 7.48 -8.90
CA TYR A 283 -4.64 6.29 -9.74
C TYR A 283 -5.99 5.80 -10.29
N ALA A 284 -7.12 6.22 -9.71
CA ALA A 284 -8.43 5.66 -10.02
C ALA A 284 -8.80 5.80 -11.51
N ASP A 285 -8.56 6.97 -12.09
CA ASP A 285 -8.82 7.25 -13.51
C ASP A 285 -7.97 6.35 -14.41
N PHE A 286 -6.67 6.26 -14.13
CA PHE A 286 -5.77 5.37 -14.87
C PHE A 286 -6.20 3.91 -14.79
N PHE A 287 -6.58 3.42 -13.60
CA PHE A 287 -7.01 2.05 -13.42
C PHE A 287 -8.27 1.74 -14.20
N TYR A 288 -9.24 2.66 -14.24
CA TYR A 288 -10.46 2.48 -15.02
C TYR A 288 -10.16 2.19 -16.50
N TYR A 289 -9.35 3.04 -17.14
CA TYR A 289 -8.97 2.86 -18.54
C TYR A 289 -8.05 1.65 -18.75
N TYR A 290 -7.17 1.35 -17.79
CA TYR A 290 -6.31 0.17 -17.82
C TYR A 290 -7.13 -1.13 -17.84
N PHE A 291 -8.11 -1.27 -16.94
CA PHE A 291 -8.97 -2.45 -16.90
C PHE A 291 -9.85 -2.57 -18.15
N LEU A 292 -10.33 -1.45 -18.69
CA LEU A 292 -11.11 -1.44 -19.92
C LEU A 292 -10.28 -1.92 -21.12
N SER A 293 -9.06 -1.40 -21.26
CA SER A 293 -8.09 -1.82 -22.29
C SER A 293 -7.71 -3.29 -22.14
N TRP A 294 -7.45 -3.76 -20.92
CA TRP A 294 -7.12 -5.15 -20.64
C TRP A 294 -8.27 -6.11 -20.98
N LYS A 295 -9.49 -5.79 -20.55
CA LYS A 295 -10.68 -6.63 -20.82
C LYS A 295 -10.97 -6.75 -22.31
N ASN A 296 -10.79 -5.66 -23.05
CA ASN A 296 -11.08 -5.62 -24.49
C ASN A 296 -9.89 -6.07 -25.37
N ASN A 297 -8.74 -6.41 -24.77
CA ASN A 297 -7.47 -6.70 -25.48
C ASN A 297 -7.06 -5.59 -26.47
N VAL A 298 -7.41 -4.33 -26.17
CA VAL A 298 -7.05 -3.16 -26.99
C VAL A 298 -5.85 -2.48 -26.34
N ARG A 299 -5.01 -1.79 -27.13
CA ARG A 299 -3.90 -1.00 -26.59
C ARG A 299 -4.42 0.09 -25.64
N LEU A 300 -3.68 0.36 -24.57
CA LEU A 300 -4.04 1.36 -23.59
C LEU A 300 -3.97 2.76 -24.20
N GLN A 301 -5.12 3.43 -24.22
CA GLN A 301 -5.26 4.82 -24.63
C GLN A 301 -6.05 5.55 -23.54
N LEU A 302 -5.47 6.63 -23.03
CA LEU A 302 -6.14 7.51 -22.09
C LEU A 302 -6.85 8.62 -22.88
N PRO A 303 -8.03 9.08 -22.43
CA PRO A 303 -8.67 10.26 -23.02
C PRO A 303 -7.76 11.48 -22.83
N ALA A 304 -7.74 12.35 -23.84
CA ALA A 304 -6.92 13.57 -23.87
C ALA A 304 -7.55 14.70 -23.04
#